data_AF-A0A846CAP4-F1
#
_entry.id   AF-A0A846CAP4-F1
#
_cell.length_a   1.000
_cell.length_b   1.000
_cell.length_c   1.000
_cell.angle_alpha   90.00
_cell.angle_beta   90.00
_cell.angle_gamma   90.00
#
_symmetry.space_group_name_H-M   'P 1'
#
loop_
_entity.id
_entity.type
_entity.pdbx_description
1 polymer ?
#
loop_
_entity_poly.entity_id
_entity_poly.type
_entity_poly.pdbx_seq_one_letter_code
_entity_poly.pdbx_strand_id
1 'polypeptide(L)'
;MQAYKLKAKIDNSGNLVINEPINMSPGEVEVIILQPVAAPENITATQPQTSKKQNLPGVKSLKELLATAPPVPPDFDPDVAKWEYLKEKHNL
;
A
#
# COMPACT_ATOMS: atom_id res chain seq x y z
N MET A 1 -17.36 0.16 -20.81
CA MET A 1 -16.30 -0.87 -20.69
C MET A 1 -16.77 -1.92 -19.69
N GLN A 2 -16.53 -3.21 -19.97
CA GLN A 2 -16.91 -4.31 -19.07
C GLN A 2 -15.64 -5.03 -18.63
N ALA A 3 -15.54 -5.35 -17.34
CA ALA A 3 -14.40 -6.03 -16.75
C ALA A 3 -14.79 -7.45 -16.32
N TYR A 4 -13.87 -8.40 -16.50
CA TYR A 4 -14.03 -9.78 -16.06
C TYR A 4 -13.00 -10.09 -14.98
N LYS A 5 -13.44 -10.70 -13.89
CA LYS A 5 -12.55 -11.23 -12.85
C LYS A 5 -12.32 -12.71 -13.12
N LEU A 6 -11.09 -13.06 -13.45
CA LEU A 6 -10.68 -14.41 -13.80
C LEU A 6 -9.55 -14.86 -12.88
N LYS A 7 -9.46 -16.17 -12.65
CA LYS A 7 -8.30 -16.75 -11.98
C LYS A 7 -7.19 -16.94 -12.99
N ALA A 8 -6.08 -16.28 -12.74
CA ALA A 8 -4.87 -16.38 -13.55
C ALA A 8 -3.67 -16.58 -12.63
N LYS A 9 -2.60 -17.16 -13.16
CA LYS A 9 -1.32 -17.31 -12.46
C LYS A 9 -0.17 -16.83 -13.33
N ILE A 10 0.90 -16.40 -12.69
CA ILE A 10 2.19 -16.22 -13.35
C ILE A 10 2.94 -17.55 -13.25
N ASP A 11 3.38 -18.10 -14.38
CA ASP A 11 4.19 -19.32 -14.39
C ASP A 11 5.67 -19.04 -14.03
N ASN A 12 6.48 -20.09 -13.94
CA ASN A 12 7.91 -19.98 -13.61
C ASN A 12 8.73 -19.22 -14.67
N SER A 13 8.18 -19.02 -15.86
CA SER A 13 8.79 -18.28 -16.96
C SER A 13 8.34 -16.82 -17.00
N GLY A 14 7.43 -16.40 -16.11
CA GLY A 14 6.90 -15.04 -16.03
C GLY A 14 5.68 -14.78 -16.92
N ASN A 15 5.06 -15.81 -17.50
CA ASN A 15 3.91 -15.66 -18.37
C ASN A 15 2.60 -15.67 -17.59
N LEU A 16 1.65 -14.83 -17.99
CA LEU A 16 0.28 -14.87 -17.49
C LEU A 16 -0.49 -16.03 -18.13
N VAL A 17 -0.96 -16.96 -17.31
CA VAL A 17 -1.73 -18.13 -17.74
C VAL A 17 -3.13 -18.05 -17.17
N ILE A 18 -4.13 -18.11 -18.06
CA ILE A 18 -5.56 -18.22 -17.73
C ILE A 18 -6.01 -19.62 -18.15
N ASN A 19 -6.41 -20.44 -17.18
CA ASN A 19 -6.81 -21.83 -17.43
C ASN A 19 -8.31 -22.00 -17.70
N GLU A 20 -9.09 -20.93 -17.57
CA GLU A 20 -10.54 -20.94 -17.69
C GLU A 20 -10.98 -20.32 -19.03
N PRO A 21 -12.00 -20.87 -19.71
CA PRO A 21 -12.51 -20.30 -20.95
C PRO A 21 -13.20 -18.96 -20.69
N ILE A 22 -12.95 -17.99 -21.56
CA ILE A 22 -13.59 -16.66 -21.51
C ILE A 22 -14.65 -16.60 -22.61
N ASN A 23 -15.90 -16.36 -22.22
CA ASN A 23 -17.00 -16.21 -23.17
C ASN A 23 -17.14 -14.74 -23.59
N MET A 24 -16.39 -14.34 -24.63
CA MET A 24 -16.44 -13.00 -25.19
C MET A 24 -16.28 -13.01 -26.71
N SER A 25 -16.78 -11.97 -27.38
CA SER A 25 -16.59 -11.80 -28.81
C SER A 25 -15.10 -11.58 -29.15
N PRO A 26 -14.59 -12.06 -30.29
CA PRO A 26 -13.22 -11.81 -30.73
C PRO A 26 -12.92 -10.30 -30.83
N GLY A 27 -11.76 -9.89 -30.32
CA GLY A 27 -11.32 -8.50 -30.31
C GLY A 27 -10.08 -8.29 -29.44
N GLU A 28 -9.52 -7.08 -29.47
CA GLU A 28 -8.45 -6.69 -28.56
C GLU A 28 -8.97 -6.47 -27.14
N VAL A 29 -8.14 -6.81 -26.16
CA VAL A 29 -8.47 -6.67 -24.73
C VAL A 29 -7.30 -6.06 -23.98
N GLU A 30 -7.62 -5.31 -22.93
CA GLU A 30 -6.66 -4.82 -21.95
C GLU A 30 -6.62 -5.74 -20.74
N VAL A 31 -5.43 -5.92 -20.15
CA VAL A 31 -5.23 -6.77 -18.97
C VAL A 31 -4.76 -5.90 -17.80
N ILE A 32 -5.48 -5.97 -16.67
CA ILE A 32 -5.13 -5.28 -15.43
C ILE A 32 -4.67 -6.32 -14.41
N ILE A 33 -3.44 -6.17 -13.91
CA ILE A 33 -2.84 -7.08 -12.92
C ILE A 33 -2.88 -6.43 -11.54
N LEU A 34 -3.60 -7.05 -10.61
CA LEU A 34 -3.67 -6.65 -9.21
C LEU A 34 -2.85 -7.64 -8.38
N GLN A 35 -1.63 -7.27 -8.02
CA GLN A 35 -0.83 -8.04 -7.05
C GLN A 35 -1.08 -7.48 -5.65
N PRO A 36 -1.64 -8.26 -4.72
CA PRO A 36 -1.63 -7.87 -3.32
C PRO A 36 -0.17 -7.86 -2.87
N VAL A 37 0.32 -6.69 -2.51
CA VAL A 37 1.56 -6.60 -1.74
C VAL A 37 1.24 -7.29 -0.42
N ALA A 38 1.82 -8.47 -0.19
CA ALA A 38 1.79 -9.07 1.12
C ALA A 38 2.29 -8.01 2.10
N ALA A 39 1.46 -7.65 3.08
CA ALA A 39 1.96 -6.94 4.24
C ALA A 39 3.16 -7.75 4.73
N PRO A 40 4.34 -7.13 4.96
CA PRO A 40 5.51 -7.87 5.37
C PRO A 40 5.12 -8.72 6.56
N GLU A 41 5.17 -10.05 6.38
CA GLU A 41 5.02 -11.00 7.46
C GLU A 41 5.95 -10.51 8.55
N ASN A 42 5.41 -10.31 9.76
CA ASN A 42 6.14 -9.84 10.92
C ASN A 42 7.46 -10.61 11.00
N ILE A 43 8.51 -9.96 10.51
CA ILE A 43 9.88 -10.32 10.76
C ILE A 43 9.93 -10.34 12.28
N THR A 44 10.16 -11.52 12.85
CA THR A 44 10.41 -11.68 14.27
C THR A 44 11.28 -10.51 14.70
N ALA A 45 10.79 -9.76 15.69
CA ALA A 45 11.37 -8.54 16.20
C ALA A 45 12.79 -8.80 16.71
N THR A 46 13.75 -8.78 15.79
CA THR A 46 15.10 -8.34 16.06
C THR A 46 15.14 -6.91 15.58
N GLN A 47 14.90 -6.02 16.54
CA GLN A 47 15.06 -4.59 16.45
C GLN A 47 16.23 -4.21 15.54
N PRO A 48 16.00 -3.60 14.37
CA PRO A 48 17.06 -2.91 13.67
C PRO A 48 17.29 -1.61 14.44
N GLN A 49 18.44 -1.55 15.11
CA GLN A 49 18.98 -0.28 15.58
C GLN A 49 18.91 0.74 14.45
N THR A 50 18.41 1.91 14.81
CA THR A 50 18.30 3.14 14.03
C THR A 50 19.45 3.30 13.01
N SER A 51 19.22 2.93 11.76
CA SER A 51 20.06 3.38 10.66
C SER A 51 19.62 4.79 10.28
N LYS A 52 20.34 5.75 10.88
CA LYS A 52 20.43 7.17 10.54
C LYS A 52 20.25 7.38 9.03
N LYS A 53 19.04 7.77 8.60
CA LYS A 53 18.80 8.20 7.23
C LYS A 53 19.41 9.58 7.04
N GLN A 54 20.44 9.59 6.20
CA GLN A 54 20.91 10.61 5.29
C GLN A 54 20.32 12.02 5.44
N ASN A 55 21.24 12.96 5.61
CA ASN A 55 21.05 14.39 5.58
C ASN A 55 20.26 14.84 4.33
N LEU A 56 18.94 14.99 4.44
CA LEU A 56 18.27 16.12 3.79
C LEU A 56 18.63 17.36 4.62
N PRO A 57 18.89 18.53 4.00
CA PRO A 57 18.87 19.81 4.71
C PRO A 57 17.41 20.08 5.15
N GLY A 58 16.96 19.32 6.14
CA GLY A 58 15.65 19.43 6.75
C GLY A 58 15.57 20.76 7.45
N VAL A 59 14.56 21.53 7.10
CA VAL A 59 14.22 22.82 7.70
C VAL A 59 14.26 22.66 9.22
N LYS A 60 15.23 23.31 9.89
CA LYS A 60 15.47 23.14 11.34
C LYS A 60 14.21 23.38 12.18
N SER A 61 13.36 24.29 11.70
CA SER A 61 12.06 24.60 12.29
C SER A 61 11.12 23.41 12.37
N LEU A 62 11.13 22.48 11.41
CA LEU A 62 10.27 21.30 11.46
C LEU A 62 10.76 20.28 12.50
N LYS A 63 12.07 20.19 12.73
CA LYS A 63 12.63 19.32 13.77
C LYS A 63 12.37 19.87 15.16
N GLU A 64 12.50 21.18 15.35
CA GLU A 64 12.20 21.85 16.62
C GLU A 64 10.69 21.82 16.93
N LEU A 65 9.84 22.00 15.91
CA LEU A 65 8.39 21.90 16.05
C LEU A 65 7.94 20.49 16.43
N LEU A 66 8.54 19.45 15.84
CA LEU A 66 8.24 18.06 16.20
C LEU A 66 8.76 17.71 17.61
N ALA A 67 9.91 18.25 18.02
CA ALA A 67 10.48 18.01 19.35
C ALA A 67 9.66 18.67 20.48
N THR A 68 8.90 19.71 20.17
CA THR A 68 8.05 20.44 21.12
C THR A 68 6.58 19.97 21.07
N ALA A 69 6.24 19.04 20.18
CA ALA A 69 4.88 18.55 20.05
C ALA A 69 4.46 17.75 21.30
N PRO A 70 3.20 17.89 21.76
CA PRO A 70 2.70 17.11 22.88
C PRO A 70 2.72 15.60 22.54
N PRO A 71 2.94 14.74 23.54
CA PRO A 71 2.90 13.30 23.34
C PRO A 71 1.53 12.89 22.84
N VAL A 72 1.51 11.95 21.89
CA VAL A 72 0.29 11.40 21.34
C VAL A 72 -0.49 10.68 22.46
N PRO A 73 -1.82 10.90 22.59
CA PRO A 73 -2.63 10.19 23.57
C PRO A 73 -2.50 8.66 23.40
N PRO A 74 -2.49 7.89 24.49
CA PRO A 74 -2.34 6.43 24.43
C PRO A 74 -3.49 5.72 23.70
N ASP A 75 -4.66 6.37 23.59
CA ASP A 75 -5.83 5.88 22.84
C ASP A 75 -5.85 6.35 21.36
N PHE A 76 -4.81 7.03 20.88
CA PHE A 76 -4.78 7.50 19.50
C PHE A 76 -4.48 6.36 18.53
N ASP A 77 -5.50 5.95 17.77
CA ASP A 77 -5.36 5.00 16.67
C ASP A 77 -5.06 5.77 15.36
N PRO A 78 -3.83 5.67 14.82
CA PRO A 78 -3.43 6.39 13.61
C PRO A 78 -4.17 5.94 12.36
N ASP A 79 -4.62 4.67 12.33
CA ASP A 79 -5.36 4.15 11.20
C ASP A 79 -6.76 4.75 11.21
N VAL A 80 -7.47 4.72 12.35
CA VAL A 80 -8.80 5.34 12.50
C VAL A 80 -8.77 6.82 12.12
N ALA A 81 -7.81 7.59 12.64
CA ALA A 81 -7.71 9.02 12.34
C ALA A 81 -7.50 9.28 10.84
N LYS A 82 -6.72 8.43 10.17
CA LYS A 82 -6.51 8.50 8.72
C LYS A 82 -7.78 8.13 7.94
N TRP A 83 -8.53 7.13 8.40
CA TRP A 83 -9.79 6.72 7.79
C TRP A 83 -10.85 7.83 7.90
N GLU A 84 -10.98 8.46 9.07
CA GLU A 84 -11.91 9.59 9.25
C GLU A 84 -11.55 10.79 8.37
N TYR A 85 -10.26 11.14 8.31
CA TYR A 85 -9.79 12.21 7.42
C TYR A 85 -10.10 11.92 5.95
N LEU A 86 -9.85 10.68 5.50
CA LEU A 86 -10.14 10.29 4.13
C LEU A 86 -11.64 10.28 3.85
N LYS A 87 -12.46 9.88 4.82
CA LYS A 87 -13.92 9.90 4.71
C LYS A 87 -14.45 11.33 4.58
N GLU A 88 -13.97 12.23 5.42
CA GLU A 88 -14.35 13.65 5.41
C GLU A 88 -13.87 14.37 4.15
N LYS A 89 -12.66 14.07 3.67
CA LYS A 89 -12.07 14.72 2.48
C LYS A 89 -12.55 14.16 1.15
N HIS A 90 -12.88 12.88 1.11
CA HIS A 90 -13.22 12.20 -0.15
C HIS A 90 -14.69 11.76 -0.23
N ASN A 91 -15.54 12.18 0.71
CA ASN A 91 -16.97 11.87 0.76
C ASN A 91 -17.27 10.38 0.52
N LEU A 92 -16.50 9.52 1.22
CA LEU A 92 -16.66 8.06 1.20
C LEU A 92 -17.84 7.59 2.08
#